data_AF-A0A9E3TWA1-F1
#
_entry.id   AF-A0A9E3TWA1-F1
#
_cell.length_a   1.000
_cell.length_b   1.000
_cell.length_c   1.000
_cell.angle_alpha   90.00
_cell.angle_beta   90.00
_cell.angle_gamma   90.00
#
_symmetry.space_group_name_H-M   'P 1'
#
loop_
_entity.id
_entity.type
_entity.pdbx_description
1 polymer ?
#
loop_
_entity_poly.entity_id
_entity_poly.type
_entity_poly.pdbx_seq_one_letter_code
_entity_poly.pdbx_strand_id
1 'polypeptide(L)' 'MQLVIKPNGLVRCVYDETIDLRQLGHVSVQRGSKVEPDDAGNWFADLAIVNGPTLGPFHQRREALAAEREWLERHWLTRS' A
#
# COMPACT_ATOMS: atom_id res chain seq x y z
N MET A 1 -11.49 1.93 -0.57
CA MET A 1 -10.73 1.62 -1.80
C MET A 1 -10.72 2.76 -2.80
N GLN A 2 -9.59 2.99 -3.48
CA GLN A 2 -9.48 3.82 -4.69
C GLN A 2 -8.98 2.94 -5.86
N LEU A 3 -9.63 3.03 -7.03
CA LEU A 3 -9.23 2.35 -8.27
C LEU A 3 -8.75 3.37 -9.30
N VAL A 4 -7.56 3.19 -9.85
CA VAL A 4 -7.04 4.01 -10.97
C VAL A 4 -7.03 3.17 -12.23
N ILE A 5 -7.73 3.63 -13.26
CA ILE A 5 -7.79 2.99 -14.58
C ILE A 5 -6.87 3.77 -15.53
N LYS A 6 -5.83 3.10 -16.05
CA LYS A 6 -4.91 3.68 -17.02
C LYS A 6 -5.49 3.63 -18.45
N PRO A 7 -5.02 4.48 -19.39
CA PRO A 7 -5.52 4.48 -20.77
C PRO A 7 -5.39 3.14 -21.51
N ASN A 8 -4.46 2.27 -21.09
CA ASN A 8 -4.29 0.92 -21.64
C ASN A 8 -5.21 -0.13 -21.00
N GLY A 9 -6.15 0.27 -20.14
CA GLY A 9 -7.07 -0.62 -19.42
C GLY A 9 -6.48 -1.26 -18.16
N LEU A 10 -5.23 -0.96 -17.78
CA LEU A 10 -4.66 -1.46 -16.53
C LEU A 10 -5.34 -0.80 -15.33
N VAL A 11 -5.90 -1.61 -14.44
CA VAL A 11 -6.45 -1.16 -13.15
C VAL A 11 -5.39 -1.34 -12.07
N ARG A 12 -5.16 -0.30 -11.27
CA ARG A 12 -4.29 -0.33 -10.09
C ARG A 12 -5.07 0.09 -8.85
N CYS A 13 -4.77 -0.52 -7.71
CA CYS A 13 -5.38 -0.18 -6.43
C CYS A 13 -4.50 -0.60 -5.25
N VAL A 14 -4.79 -0.04 -4.08
CA VAL A 14 -4.41 -0.64 -2.79
C VAL A 14 -5.55 -1.55 -2.36
N TYR A 15 -5.27 -2.86 -2.27
CA TYR A 15 -6.30 -3.86 -2.00
C TYR A 15 -6.80 -3.78 -0.54
N ASP A 16 -8.12 -3.81 -0.36
CA ASP A 16 -8.78 -3.72 0.94
C ASP A 16 -10.01 -4.61 1.08
N GLU A 17 -10.15 -5.63 0.22
CA GLU A 17 -11.23 -6.62 0.24
C GLU A 17 -12.64 -6.07 -0.01
N THR A 18 -12.80 -4.78 -0.36
CA THR A 18 -14.11 -4.17 -0.61
C THR A 18 -14.85 -4.84 -1.79
N ILE A 19 -14.13 -5.33 -2.79
CA ILE A 19 -14.68 -5.99 -3.99
C ILE A 19 -13.84 -7.21 -4.40
N ASP A 20 -14.46 -8.17 -5.09
CA ASP A 20 -13.73 -9.26 -5.74
C ASP A 20 -13.05 -8.76 -7.04
N LEU A 21 -11.74 -8.51 -6.96
CA LEU A 21 -10.93 -8.02 -8.09
C LEU A 21 -10.93 -8.96 -9.30
N ARG A 22 -11.25 -10.25 -9.14
CA ARG A 22 -11.29 -11.22 -10.25
C ARG A 22 -12.40 -10.91 -11.25
N GLN A 23 -13.42 -10.15 -10.81
CA GLN A 23 -14.48 -9.67 -11.70
C GLN A 23 -14.01 -8.57 -12.65
N LEU A 24 -12.87 -7.92 -12.37
CA LEU A 24 -12.29 -6.87 -13.21
C LEU A 24 -11.29 -7.42 -14.25
N GLY A 25 -10.87 -8.68 -14.13
CA GLY A 25 -9.92 -9.33 -15.04
C GLY A 25 -8.82 -10.09 -14.32
N HIS A 26 -7.68 -10.28 -15.00
CA HIS A 26 -6.53 -10.99 -14.44
C HIS A 26 -5.84 -10.18 -13.33
N VAL A 27 -5.67 -10.78 -12.15
CA VAL A 27 -5.10 -10.12 -10.98
C VAL A 27 -3.62 -10.45 -10.83
N SER A 28 -2.80 -9.40 -10.65
CA SER A 28 -1.41 -9.52 -10.21
C SER A 28 -1.24 -8.81 -8.87
N VAL A 29 -0.60 -9.48 -7.90
CA VAL A 29 -0.46 -9.00 -6.53
C VAL A 29 1.03 -8.84 -6.19
N GLN A 30 1.37 -7.72 -5.56
CA GLN A 30 2.70 -7.45 -5.02
C GLN A 30 2.57 -6.75 -3.65
N ARG A 31 3.59 -6.89 -2.80
CA ARG A 31 3.64 -6.17 -1.53
C ARG A 31 3.88 -4.68 -1.75
N GLY A 32 3.15 -3.83 -1.01
CA GLY A 32 3.36 -2.38 -1.00
C GLY A 32 4.47 -1.94 -0.03
N SER A 33 4.60 -2.62 1.11
CA SER A 33 5.62 -2.33 2.12
C SER A 33 5.96 -3.56 2.99
N LYS A 34 6.87 -3.36 3.95
CA LYS A 34 7.02 -4.19 5.15
C LYS A 34 6.59 -3.38 6.37
N VAL A 35 5.66 -3.91 7.17
CA VAL A 35 5.22 -3.29 8.42
C VAL A 35 5.64 -4.16 9.60
N GLU A 36 6.69 -3.72 10.29
CA GLU A 36 7.40 -4.51 11.31
C GLU A 36 7.74 -3.63 12.53
N PRO A 37 7.81 -4.20 13.74
CA PRO A 37 8.28 -3.50 14.92
C PRO A 37 9.82 -3.44 14.99
N ASP A 38 10.36 -2.45 15.68
CA ASP A 38 11.76 -2.41 16.14
C ASP A 38 11.93 -3.11 17.50
N ASP A 39 13.18 -3.20 17.97
CA ASP A 39 13.53 -3.81 19.26
C ASP A 39 12.91 -3.07 20.47
N ALA A 40 12.49 -1.82 20.29
CA ALA A 40 11.81 -1.02 21.31
C ALA A 40 10.27 -1.14 21.26
N GLY A 41 9.73 -1.94 20.32
CA GLY A 41 8.30 -2.14 20.12
C GLY A 41 7.59 -1.06 19.31
N ASN A 42 8.32 -0.10 18.73
CA ASN A 42 7.77 0.88 17.80
C ASN A 42 7.61 0.26 16.41
N TRP A 43 6.57 0.63 15.69
CA TRP A 43 6.23 0.12 14.38
C TRP A 43 6.71 1.06 13.27
N PHE A 44 7.21 0.45 12.20
CA PHE A 44 7.61 1.16 10.98
C PHE A 44 6.91 0.55 9.76
N ALA A 45 6.70 1.36 8.73
CA ALA A 45 6.30 0.90 7.40
C ALA A 45 7.42 1.24 6.40
N ASP A 46 8.16 0.23 5.94
CA ASP A 46 9.21 0.35 4.93
C ASP A 46 8.65 0.13 3.53
N LEU A 47 8.54 1.23 2.76
CA LEU A 47 8.00 1.26 1.40
C LEU A 47 9.07 1.07 0.31
N ALA A 48 10.29 0.61 0.64
CA ALA A 48 11.37 0.45 -0.33
C ALA A 48 10.98 -0.44 -1.53
N ILE A 49 10.09 -1.42 -1.35
CA ILE A 49 9.56 -2.30 -2.41
C ILE A 49 8.99 -1.49 -3.58
N VAL A 50 8.37 -0.35 -3.28
CA VAL A 50 7.76 0.55 -4.26
C VAL A 50 8.58 1.82 -4.50
N ASN A 51 9.84 1.85 -4.04
CA ASN A 51 10.73 3.02 -4.03
C ASN A 51 10.18 4.19 -3.18
N GLY A 52 9.52 3.86 -2.07
CA GLY A 52 9.05 4.82 -1.07
C GLY A 52 9.99 4.94 0.14
N PRO A 53 9.66 5.85 1.09
CA PRO A 53 10.41 6.05 2.32
C PRO A 53 10.07 5.01 3.40
N THR A 54 10.80 5.03 4.50
CA THR A 54 10.38 4.38 5.76
C THR A 54 9.55 5.38 6.57
N LEU A 55 8.34 4.99 6.98
CA LEU A 55 7.44 5.78 7.82
C LEU A 55 7.50 5.28 9.26
N GLY A 56 7.57 6.20 10.23
CA GLY A 56 7.61 5.90 11.66
C GLY A 56 8.61 6.80 12.42
N PRO A 57 8.88 6.50 13.70
CA PRO A 57 8.29 5.42 14.50
C PRO A 57 6.81 5.67 14.84
N PHE A 58 6.02 4.60 14.91
CA PHE A 58 4.64 4.61 15.41
C PHE A 58 4.51 3.73 16.66
N HIS A 59 3.62 4.06 17.58
CA HIS A 59 3.46 3.24 18.79
C HIS A 59 2.67 1.95 18.54
N GLN A 60 1.75 1.94 17.58
CA GLN A 60 0.89 0.79 17.31
C GLN A 60 0.92 0.39 15.83
N ARG A 61 0.84 -0.91 15.58
CA ARG A 61 0.79 -1.48 14.21
C ARG A 61 -0.26 -0.83 13.32
N ARG A 62 -1.44 -0.53 13.88
CA ARG A 62 -2.54 0.09 13.11
C ARG A 62 -2.19 1.48 12.58
N GLU A 63 -1.35 2.23 13.30
CA GLU A 63 -0.91 3.57 12.89
C GLU A 63 0.06 3.47 11.72
N ALA A 64 1.00 2.52 11.78
CA ALA A 64 1.89 2.22 10.67
C ALA A 64 1.14 1.75 9.41
N LEU A 65 0.13 0.88 9.55
CA LEU A 65 -0.72 0.45 8.43
C LEU A 65 -1.56 1.59 7.83
N ALA A 66 -2.08 2.49 8.68
CA ALA A 66 -2.82 3.66 8.21
C ALA A 66 -1.91 4.60 7.40
N ALA A 67 -0.71 4.88 7.91
CA ALA A 67 0.29 5.71 7.24
C ALA A 67 0.80 5.07 5.94
N GLU A 68 1.03 3.75 5.94
CA GLU A 68 1.37 2.98 4.73
C GLU A 68 0.30 3.18 3.64
N ARG A 69 -0.97 2.92 3.98
CA ARG A 69 -2.09 3.06 3.04
C ARG A 69 -2.18 4.47 2.49
N GLU A 70 -2.16 5.48 3.36
CA GLU A 70 -2.24 6.89 2.98
C GLU A 70 -1.11 7.26 2.01
N TRP A 71 0.12 6.81 2.28
CA TRP A 71 1.25 7.08 1.41
C TRP A 71 1.10 6.39 0.05
N LEU A 72 0.71 5.10 0.03
CA LEU A 72 0.51 4.33 -1.21
C LEU A 72 -0.58 4.95 -2.08
N GLU A 73 -1.70 5.36 -1.49
CA GLU A 73 -2.80 6.01 -2.20
C GLU A 73 -2.39 7.37 -2.79
N ARG A 74 -1.56 8.15 -2.08
CA ARG A 74 -1.14 9.49 -2.53
C ARG A 74 -0.01 9.48 -3.56
N HIS A 75 0.97 8.58 -3.41
CA HIS A 75 2.23 8.68 -4.17
C HIS A 75 2.45 7.52 -5.15
N TRP A 76 2.06 6.29 -4.79
CA TRP A 76 2.29 5.12 -5.63
C TRP A 76 1.14 4.88 -6.61
N LEU A 77 -0.10 5.00 -6.13
CA LEU A 77 -1.30 4.66 -6.88
C LEU A 77 -1.45 5.52 -8.14
N THR A 78 -1.17 6.82 -8.00
CA THR A 78 -1.32 7.84 -9.06
C THR A 78 -0.11 7.93 -10.00
N ARG A 79 0.96 7.14 -9.78
CA ARG A 79 2.17 7.20 -10.60
C ARG A 79 1.93 6.67 -12.02
N SER A 80 2.25 7.50 -13.01
CA SER A 80 2.19 7.18 -14.45
C SER A 80 2.97 5.94 -14.83
#